data_AF-A0A4P6EYU4-F1
#
_entry.id   AF-A0A4P6EYU4-F1
#
_cell.length_a   1.000
_cell.length_b   1.000
_cell.length_c   1.000
_cell.angle_alpha   90.00
_cell.angle_beta   90.00
_cell.angle_gamma   90.00
#
_symmetry.space_group_name_H-M   'P 1'
#
loop_
_entity.id
_entity.type
_entity.pdbx_description
1 polymer ?
#
loop_
_entity_poly.entity_id
_entity_poly.type
_entity_poly.pdbx_seq_one_letter_code
_entity_poly.pdbx_strand_id
1 'polypeptide(L)' 'MTAVLLLIMLIVLIAEAAECRLLVKAKAFREMAFSAGLFSIGFVLLLLLQLHVPLPSPLLAIMRVIGPFGQMISNLLR' A
#
# COMPACT_ATOMS: atom_id res chain seq x y z
N MET A 1 21.16 -8.33 4.24
CA MET A 1 19.95 -7.50 4.02
C MET A 1 18.70 -8.32 3.70
N THR A 2 18.77 -9.33 2.81
CA THR A 2 17.61 -10.16 2.42
C THR A 2 16.93 -10.91 3.57
N ALA A 3 17.70 -11.47 4.52
CA ALA A 3 17.14 -12.17 5.68
C ALA A 3 16.29 -11.27 6.60
N VAL A 4 16.70 -10.01 6.78
CA VAL A 4 15.95 -9.02 7.57
C VAL A 4 14.63 -8.66 6.89
N LEU A 5 14.65 -8.51 5.57
CA LEU A 5 13.46 -8.19 4.77
C LEU A 5 12.43 -9.34 4.81
N LEU A 6 12.90 -10.58 4.73
CA LEU A 6 12.06 -11.78 4.87
C LEU A 6 11.41 -11.86 6.26
N LEU A 7 12.17 -11.54 7.31
CA LEU A 7 11.66 -11.57 8.68
C LEU A 7 10.60 -10.48 8.91
N ILE A 8 10.81 -9.28 8.35
CA ILE A 8 9.82 -8.21 8.35
C ILE A 8 8.55 -8.64 7.59
N MET A 9 8.69 -9.24 6.40
CA MET A 9 7.54 -9.75 5.65
C MET A 9 6.75 -10.79 6.43
N LEU A 10 7.43 -11.70 7.13
CA LEU A 10 6.79 -12.73 7.93
C LEU A 10 5.96 -12.11 9.08
N ILE A 11 6.53 -11.14 9.80
CA ILE A 11 5.84 -10.42 10.88
C ILE A 11 4.61 -9.67 10.35
N VAL A 12 4.76 -8.98 9.21
CA VAL A 12 3.68 -8.23 8.56
C VAL A 12 2.56 -9.17 8.10
N LEU A 13 2.90 -10.37 7.58
CA LEU A 13 1.91 -11.38 7.19
C LEU A 13 1.12 -11.91 8.39
N ILE A 14 1.79 -12.14 9.52
CA ILE A 14 1.15 -12.59 10.76
C ILE A 14 0.21 -11.51 11.31
N ALA A 15 0.64 -10.25 11.26
CA ALA A 15 -0.17 -9.11 11.69
C ALA A 15 -1.45 -8.98 10.83
N GLU A 16 -1.34 -9.02 9.51
CA GLU A 16 -2.49 -8.94 8.60
C GLU A 16 -3.45 -10.12 8.81
N ALA A 17 -2.93 -11.32 9.05
CA ALA A 17 -3.76 -12.49 9.35
C ALA A 17 -4.53 -12.33 10.68
N ALA A 18 -3.90 -11.72 11.68
CA ALA A 18 -4.56 -11.41 12.95
C ALA A 18 -5.63 -10.32 12.77
N GLU A 19 -5.33 -9.27 12.02
CA GLU A 19 -6.26 -8.18 11.68
C GLU A 19 -7.46 -8.69 10.89
N CYS A 20 -7.26 -9.51 9.86
CA CYS A 20 -8.33 -10.16 9.12
C CYS A 20 -9.26 -10.97 10.05
N ARG A 21 -8.71 -11.72 11.01
CA ARG A 21 -9.53 -12.46 11.98
C ARG A 21 -10.35 -11.54 12.88
N LEU A 22 -9.80 -10.40 13.28
CA LEU A 22 -10.52 -9.39 14.07
C LEU A 22 -11.63 -8.73 13.24
N LEU A 23 -11.35 -8.35 12.00
CA LEU A 23 -12.32 -7.69 11.11
C LEU A 23 -13.47 -8.63 10.69
N VAL A 24 -13.19 -9.91 10.46
CA VAL A 24 -14.23 -10.93 10.22
C VAL A 24 -15.15 -11.06 11.43
N LYS A 25 -14.61 -11.09 12.65
CA LYS A 25 -15.43 -11.11 13.88
C LYS A 25 -16.26 -9.85 14.04
N ALA A 26 -15.73 -8.70 13.62
CA ALA A 26 -16.44 -7.42 13.64
C ALA A 26 -17.44 -7.24 12.48
N LYS A 27 -17.53 -8.21 11.54
CA LYS A 27 -18.31 -8.10 10.28
C LYS A 27 -17.96 -6.86 9.46
N ALA A 28 -16.76 -6.31 9.64
CA ALA A 28 -16.25 -5.11 8.99
C ALA A 28 -15.60 -5.48 7.64
N PHE A 29 -16.41 -6.02 6.73
CA PHE A 29 -15.93 -6.54 5.44
C PHE A 29 -15.36 -5.46 4.51
N ARG A 30 -15.85 -4.22 4.64
CA ARG A 30 -15.38 -3.10 3.83
C ARG A 30 -13.97 -2.69 4.25
N GLU A 31 -13.73 -2.61 5.55
CA GLU A 31 -12.44 -2.32 6.15
C GLU A 31 -11.44 -3.45 5.86
N MET A 32 -11.90 -4.71 5.88
CA MET A 32 -11.10 -5.86 5.46
C MET A 32 -10.68 -5.78 3.99
N ALA A 33 -11.59 -5.42 3.08
CA ALA A 33 -11.26 -5.26 1.67
C ALA A 33 -10.26 -4.11 1.45
N PHE A 34 -10.39 -3.01 2.20
CA PHE A 34 -9.45 -1.90 2.13
C PHE A 34 -8.06 -2.26 2.66
N SER A 35 -7.99 -2.94 3.82
CA SER A 35 -6.75 -3.45 4.41
C SER A 35 -6.04 -4.41 3.47
N ALA A 36 -6.75 -5.42 2.97
CA ALA A 36 -6.19 -6.39 2.03
C ALA A 36 -5.68 -5.73 0.74
N GLY A 37 -6.38 -4.70 0.25
CA GLY A 37 -5.94 -3.89 -0.89
C GLY A 37 -4.63 -3.16 -0.63
N LEU A 38 -4.54 -2.44 0.49
CA LEU A 38 -3.30 -1.75 0.92
C LEU A 38 -2.15 -2.73 1.12
N PHE A 39 -2.41 -3.86 1.78
CA PHE A 39 -1.44 -4.91 2.00
C PHE A 39 -0.90 -5.46 0.68
N SER A 40 -1.79 -5.75 -0.28
CA SER A 40 -1.41 -6.24 -1.61
C SER A 40 -0.51 -5.24 -2.34
N ILE A 41 -0.80 -3.94 -2.26
CA ILE A 41 0.02 -2.89 -2.87
C ILE A 41 1.41 -2.86 -2.22
N GLY A 42 1.47 -2.86 -0.89
CA GLY A 42 2.74 -2.87 -0.15
C GLY A 42 3.58 -4.12 -0.44
N PHE A 43 2.94 -5.28 -0.51
CA PHE A 43 3.57 -6.56 -0.82
C PHE A 43 4.19 -6.57 -2.22
N VAL A 44 3.46 -6.08 -3.22
CA VAL A 44 3.97 -5.94 -4.59
C VAL A 44 5.15 -4.96 -4.65
N LEU A 45 5.08 -3.82 -3.96
CA LEU A 45 6.20 -2.88 -3.90
C LEU A 45 7.46 -3.52 -3.29
N LEU A 46 7.31 -4.27 -2.21
CA LEU A 46 8.42 -4.98 -1.57
C LEU A 46 9.04 -6.05 -2.48
N LEU A 47 8.21 -6.79 -3.21
CA LEU A 47 8.70 -7.76 -4.21
C LEU A 47 9.48 -7.08 -5.34
N LEU A 48 8.97 -5.96 -5.87
CA LEU A 48 9.66 -5.18 -6.90
C LEU A 48 11.02 -4.67 -6.39
N LEU A 49 11.08 -4.24 -5.13
CA LEU A 49 12.32 -3.80 -4.48
C LEU A 49 13.32 -4.96 -4.38
N GLN A 50 12.85 -6.15 -4.01
CA GLN A 50 13.69 -7.34 -3.88
C GLN A 50 14.22 -7.83 -5.24
N LEU A 51 13.43 -7.69 -6.30
CA LEU A 51 13.81 -8.01 -7.68
C LEU A 51 14.73 -6.95 -8.32
N HIS A 52 15.14 -5.92 -7.56
CA HIS A 52 15.93 -4.78 -8.06
C HIS A 52 15.29 -4.08 -9.27
N VAL A 53 13.96 -4.19 -9.40
CA VAL A 53 13.23 -3.45 -10.43
C VAL A 53 13.27 -1.98 -10.03
N PRO A 54 13.65 -1.07 -10.96
CA PRO A 54 13.63 0.36 -10.66
C PRO A 54 12.18 0.77 -10.37
N LEU A 55 11.85 0.95 -9.09
CA LEU A 55 10.55 1.48 -8.70
C LEU A 55 10.47 2.93 -9.19
N PRO A 56 9.38 3.33 -9.85
CA PRO A 56 9.14 4.72 -10.16
C PRO A 56 9.19 5.51 -8.85
N SER A 57 9.92 6.63 -8.83
CA SER A 57 10.13 7.36 -7.59
C SER A 57 8.77 7.71 -6.96
N PRO A 58 8.61 7.59 -5.62
CA PRO A 58 7.37 7.93 -4.95
C PRO A 58 6.87 9.34 -5.31
N LEU A 59 7.82 10.26 -5.55
CA LEU A 59 7.55 11.61 -6.02
C LEU A 59 6.77 11.64 -7.36
N LEU A 60 7.10 10.74 -8.29
CA LEU A 60 6.46 10.63 -9.60
C LEU A 60 5.04 10.05 -9.50
N ALA A 61 4.84 9.09 -8.60
CA ALA A 61 3.52 8.55 -8.29
C ALA A 61 2.62 9.63 -7.64
N ILE A 62 3.17 10.37 -6.67
CA ILE A 62 2.50 11.48 -6.01
C ILE A 62 2.17 12.59 -7.03
N MET A 63 3.08 12.95 -7.93
CA MET A 63 2.82 13.94 -8.98
C MET A 63 1.71 13.51 -9.95
N ARG A 64 1.62 12.21 -10.30
CA ARG A 64 0.52 11.71 -11.14
C ARG A 64 -0.84 11.79 -10.45
N VAL A 65 -0.88 11.57 -9.14
CA VAL A 65 -2.12 11.62 -8.37
C VAL A 65 -2.50 13.06 -8.03
N ILE A 66 -1.55 13.90 -7.61
CA ILE A 66 -1.79 15.29 -7.18
C ILE A 66 -1.93 16.25 -8.36
N GLY A 67 -1.24 16.00 -9.49
CA GLY A 67 -1.32 16.81 -10.71
C GLY A 67 -2.74 17.16 -11.16
N PRO A 68 -3.67 16.18 -11.31
CA PRO A 68 -5.04 16.47 -11.69
C PRO A 68 -5.81 17.24 -10.60
N PHE A 69 -5.54 17.00 -9.31
CA PHE A 69 -6.16 17.78 -8.22
C PHE A 69 -5.68 19.23 -8.19
N GLY A 70 -4.40 19.48 -8.50
CA GLY A 70 -3.85 20.83 -8.62
C GLY A 70 -4.52 21.64 -9.74
N GLN A 71 -4.77 21.02 -10.90
CA GLN A 71 -5.53 21.65 -11.99
C GLN A 71 -6.99 21.89 -11.62
N MET A 72 -7.61 20.95 -10.91
CA MET A 72 -9.00 21.09 -10.48
C MET A 72 -9.17 22.23 -9.48
N ILE A 73 -8.23 22.39 -8.54
CA ILE A 73 -8.19 23.51 -7.58
C ILE A 73 -7.89 24.83 -8.30
N SER A 74 -6.96 24.86 -9.28
CA SER A 74 -6.68 26.10 -10.02
C SER A 74 -7.87 26.58 -10.86
N ASN A 75 -8.69 25.65 -11.35
CA ASN A 75 -9.91 25.97 -12.09
C ASN A 75 -11.06 26.44 -11.17
N LEU A 76 -11.03 26.10 -9.89
CA LEU A 76 -12.00 26.54 -8.88
C LEU A 76 -11.65 27.89 -8.24
N LEU A 77 -10.36 28.27 -8.27
CA LEU A 77 -9.85 29.55 -7.77
C LEU A 77 -9.84 30.66 -8.83
N ARG A 78 -10.29 30.38 -10.05
CA ARG A 78 -10.39 31.32 -11.17
C ARG A 78 -11.85 31.65 -11.45
#